data_AF-A0A5J5DWD7-F1
#
_entry.id   AF-A0A5J5DWD7-F1
#
_cell.length_a   1.000
_cell.length_b   1.000
_cell.length_c   1.000
_cell.angle_alpha   90.00
_cell.angle_beta   90.00
_cell.angle_gamma   90.00
#
_symmetry.space_group_name_H-M   'P 1'
#
loop_
_entity.id
_entity.type
_entity.pdbx_description
1 polymer ?
#
loop_
_entity_poly.entity_id
_entity_poly.type
_entity_poly.pdbx_seq_one_letter_code
_entity_poly.pdbx_strand_id
1 'polypeptide(L)'
;MPTYIISSGTGLHLYYLLEEPIALHKSNAKALKEFKHALTEMLWTEDTSQLKDRQQQGIYQGFRIVGSASKLGSRFPVQAWKTGPRWTVRTIMICNLAKLSTTLSRLLS
;
A
#
# COMPACT_ATOMS: atom_id res chain seq x y z
N MET A 1 5.77 -7.06 3.76
CA MET A 1 6.26 -5.67 4.01
C MET A 1 6.22 -4.97 2.66
N PRO A 2 5.82 -3.69 2.54
CA PRO A 2 5.91 -2.96 1.27
C PRO A 2 7.34 -2.94 0.72
N THR A 3 7.49 -2.86 -0.60
CA THR A 3 8.82 -2.70 -1.25
C THR A 3 9.38 -1.32 -0.89
N TYR A 4 8.54 -0.29 -1.00
CA TYR A 4 8.88 1.07 -0.61
C TYR A 4 7.80 1.68 0.28
N ILE A 5 8.23 2.49 1.24
CA ILE A 5 7.37 3.37 2.03
C ILE A 5 7.73 4.80 1.68
N ILE A 6 6.72 5.62 1.37
CA ILE A 6 6.89 6.99 0.91
C ILE A 6 6.13 7.93 1.84
N SER A 7 6.81 8.95 2.37
CA SER A 7 6.18 10.01 3.14
C SER A 7 5.69 11.13 2.22
N SER A 8 4.40 11.43 2.27
CA SER A 8 3.77 12.54 1.53
C SER A 8 3.61 13.82 2.34
N GLY A 9 4.28 13.89 3.49
CA GLY A 9 4.18 14.99 4.46
C GLY A 9 3.13 14.70 5.54
N THR A 10 1.89 14.41 5.15
CA THR A 10 0.78 14.18 6.12
C THR A 10 0.36 12.72 6.24
N GLY A 11 1.06 11.81 5.58
CA GLY A 11 0.69 10.40 5.53
C GLY A 11 1.64 9.58 4.69
N LEU A 12 1.45 8.26 4.72
CA LEU A 12 2.30 7.29 4.05
C LEU A 12 1.65 6.74 2.78
N HIS A 13 2.48 6.47 1.77
CA HIS A 13 2.11 5.66 0.61
C HIS A 13 2.97 4.38 0.61
N LEU A 14 2.31 3.24 0.50
CA LEU A 14 2.94 1.93 0.51
C LEU A 14 2.98 1.38 -0.91
N TYR A 15 4.18 1.19 -1.47
CA TYR A 15 4.35 0.66 -2.83
C TYR A 15 4.85 -0.77 -2.79
N TYR A 16 4.10 -1.65 -3.44
CA TYR A 16 4.48 -3.03 -3.72
C TYR A 16 4.94 -3.11 -5.18
N LEU A 17 6.23 -3.31 -5.38
CA LEU A 17 6.79 -3.51 -6.72
C LEU A 17 6.67 -4.98 -7.09
N LEU A 18 6.05 -5.27 -8.23
CA LEU A 18 5.91 -6.64 -8.69
C LEU A 18 7.21 -7.16 -9.29
N GLU A 19 7.46 -8.46 -9.16
CA GLU A 19 8.58 -9.14 -9.82
C GLU A 19 8.45 -9.03 -11.34
N GLU A 20 7.25 -9.31 -11.84
CA GLU A 20 6.89 -9.23 -13.26
C GLU A 20 5.79 -8.18 -13.49
N PRO A 21 5.85 -7.41 -14.59
CA PRO A 21 4.80 -6.47 -14.94
C PRO A 21 3.51 -7.21 -15.33
N ILE A 22 2.36 -6.60 -15.03
CA ILE A 22 1.04 -7.13 -15.40
C ILE A 22 0.49 -6.31 -16.56
N ALA A 23 0.14 -6.97 -17.66
CA ALA A 23 -0.54 -6.34 -18.78
C ALA A 23 -1.93 -5.83 -18.36
N LEU A 24 -2.23 -4.56 -18.64
CA LEU A 24 -3.46 -3.87 -18.19
C LEU A 24 -4.63 -4.04 -19.18
N HIS A 25 -4.93 -5.29 -19.56
CA HIS A 25 -6.21 -5.59 -20.22
C HIS A 25 -7.39 -5.33 -19.27
N LYS A 26 -8.58 -5.06 -19.80
CA LYS A 26 -9.78 -4.70 -18.98
C LYS A 26 -10.07 -5.70 -17.86
N SER A 27 -9.90 -6.99 -18.11
CA SER A 27 -10.06 -8.06 -17.12
C SER A 27 -9.06 -7.94 -15.96
N ASN A 28 -7.77 -7.78 -16.29
CA ASN A 28 -6.70 -7.62 -15.30
C ASN A 28 -6.86 -6.32 -14.50
N ALA A 29 -7.27 -5.23 -15.16
CA ALA A 29 -7.52 -3.95 -14.50
C ALA A 29 -8.62 -4.05 -13.42
N LYS A 30 -9.70 -4.79 -13.70
CA LYS A 30 -10.76 -5.06 -12.72
C LYS A 30 -10.22 -5.85 -11.53
N ALA A 31 -9.54 -6.97 -11.78
CA ALA A 31 -8.98 -7.81 -10.73
C ALA A 31 -7.95 -7.06 -9.86
N LEU A 32 -7.08 -6.24 -10.46
CA LEU A 32 -6.11 -5.42 -9.73
C LEU A 32 -6.76 -4.34 -8.87
N LYS A 33 -7.88 -3.76 -9.33
CA LYS A 33 -8.66 -2.81 -8.53
C LYS A 33 -9.23 -3.48 -7.29
N GLU A 34 -9.87 -4.64 -7.46
CA GLU A 34 -10.42 -5.42 -6.35
C GLU A 34 -9.32 -5.86 -5.37
N PHE A 35 -8.18 -6.33 -5.89
CA PHE A 35 -7.00 -6.64 -5.09
C PHE A 35 -6.49 -5.44 -4.29
N LYS A 36 -6.35 -4.26 -4.92
CA LYS A 36 -5.91 -3.02 -4.24
C LYS A 36 -6.90 -2.62 -3.14
N HIS A 37 -8.20 -2.75 -3.39
CA HIS A 37 -9.22 -2.42 -2.40
C HIS A 37 -9.13 -3.34 -1.18
N ALA A 38 -9.08 -4.67 -1.40
CA ALA A 38 -8.91 -5.65 -0.33
C ALA A 38 -7.61 -5.42 0.47
N LEU A 39 -6.51 -5.11 -0.22
CA LEU A 39 -5.24 -4.79 0.45
C LEU A 39 -5.35 -3.51 1.30
N THR A 40 -6.05 -2.49 0.81
CA THR A 40 -6.31 -1.26 1.57
C THR A 40 -7.15 -1.57 2.80
N GLU A 41 -8.17 -2.42 2.69
CA GLU A 41 -9.03 -2.80 3.81
C GLU A 41 -8.27 -3.57 4.90
N MET A 42 -7.34 -4.45 4.51
CA MET A 42 -6.49 -5.19 5.46
C MET A 42 -5.48 -4.29 6.16
N LEU A 43 -4.97 -3.27 5.48
CA LEU A 43 -3.93 -2.39 6.02
C LEU A 43 -4.49 -1.17 6.75
N TRP A 44 -5.71 -0.74 6.43
CA TRP A 44 -6.35 0.45 7.02
C TRP A 44 -7.13 0.09 8.28
N THR A 45 -6.41 0.00 9.38
CA THR A 45 -6.92 -0.16 10.75
C THR A 45 -6.87 1.17 11.52
N GLU A 46 -7.54 1.25 12.66
CA GLU A 46 -7.49 2.41 13.55
C GLU A 46 -6.05 2.75 14.01
N ASP A 47 -5.19 1.73 14.14
CA ASP A 47 -3.77 1.92 14.48
C ASP A 47 -2.96 2.58 13.35
N THR A 48 -3.43 2.50 12.11
CA THR A 48 -2.71 2.98 10.93
C THR A 48 -3.27 4.28 10.36
N SER A 49 -4.48 4.67 10.75
CA SER A 49 -5.14 5.88 10.25
C SER A 49 -6.15 6.42 11.25
N GLN A 50 -6.15 7.74 11.42
CA GLN A 50 -7.13 8.48 12.23
C GLN A 50 -8.35 8.95 11.40
N LEU A 51 -8.35 8.68 10.09
CA LEU A 51 -9.45 9.08 9.21
C LEU A 51 -10.60 8.08 9.29
N LYS A 52 -11.81 8.59 9.55
CA LYS A 52 -13.04 7.80 9.66
C LYS A 52 -13.37 7.06 8.37
N ASP A 53 -13.17 7.71 7.22
CA ASP A 53 -13.44 7.13 5.91
C ASP A 53 -12.16 6.61 5.24
N ARG A 54 -12.22 5.37 4.74
CA ARG A 54 -11.13 4.72 4.01
C ARG A 54 -10.93 5.39 2.66
N GLN A 55 -9.70 5.79 2.35
CA GLN A 55 -9.35 6.37 1.05
C GLN A 55 -9.11 5.28 0.01
N GLN A 56 -10.18 4.86 -0.68
CA GLN A 56 -10.08 3.95 -1.82
C GLN A 56 -9.74 4.72 -3.11
N GLN A 57 -8.67 4.30 -3.78
CA GLN A 57 -8.19 4.95 -5.00
C GLN A 57 -7.98 3.91 -6.11
N GLY A 58 -8.30 4.27 -7.35
CA GLY A 58 -8.15 3.38 -8.50
C GLY A 58 -6.70 2.97 -8.78
N ILE A 59 -6.51 1.99 -9.67
CA ILE A 59 -5.18 1.48 -10.04
C ILE A 59 -4.35 2.45 -10.89
N TYR A 60 -5.00 3.45 -11.50
CA TYR A 60 -4.34 4.48 -12.33
C TYR A 60 -3.94 5.72 -11.55
N GLN A 61 -3.93 5.64 -10.23
CA GLN A 61 -3.52 6.75 -9.39
C GLN A 61 -2.04 7.08 -9.59
N GLY A 62 -1.73 8.36 -9.74
CA GLY A 62 -0.35 8.84 -9.85
C GLY A 62 0.50 8.55 -8.61
N PHE A 63 1.78 8.26 -8.86
CA PHE A 63 2.79 8.05 -7.82
C PHE A 63 3.35 9.37 -7.31
N ARG A 64 3.91 9.35 -6.10
CA ARG A 64 4.66 10.47 -5.54
C ARG A 64 6.09 10.41 -6.05
N ILE A 65 6.60 11.56 -6.51
CA ILE A 65 7.98 11.71 -6.98
C ILE A 65 8.86 12.06 -5.79
N VAL A 66 9.84 11.22 -5.48
CA VAL A 66 10.80 11.46 -4.40
C VAL A 66 11.58 12.75 -4.68
N GLY A 67 11.79 13.57 -3.65
CA GLY A 67 12.46 14.87 -3.77
C GLY A 67 11.56 16.03 -4.21
N SER A 68 10.35 15.76 -4.71
CA SER A 68 9.36 16.81 -4.99
C SER A 68 8.78 17.39 -3.71
N ALA A 69 8.16 18.57 -3.78
CA ALA A 69 7.49 19.19 -2.64
C ALA A 69 6.36 18.30 -2.10
N SER A 70 6.35 18.06 -0.79
CA SER A 70 5.21 17.37 -0.15
C SER A 70 4.04 18.34 0.09
N LYS A 71 2.96 17.81 0.67
CA LYS A 71 1.81 18.65 1.11
C LYS A 71 2.19 19.72 2.13
N LEU A 72 3.32 19.56 2.82
CA LEU A 72 3.84 20.53 3.79
C LEU A 72 4.72 21.63 3.14
N GLY A 73 4.90 21.56 1.81
CA GLY A 73 5.68 22.52 1.03
C GLY A 73 7.07 22.03 0.65
N SER A 74 7.81 22.88 -0.07
CA SER A 74 9.12 22.54 -0.69
C SER A 74 10.22 22.25 0.32
N ARG A 75 10.14 22.79 1.55
CA ARG A 75 11.10 22.49 2.63
C ARG A 75 10.96 21.08 3.20
N PHE A 76 9.86 20.40 2.88
CA PHE A 76 9.58 19.03 3.31
C PHE A 76 9.43 18.18 2.05
N PRO A 77 10.53 17.77 1.41
CA PRO A 77 10.44 16.96 0.20
C PRO A 77 9.85 15.58 0.50
N VAL A 78 9.22 14.97 -0.50
CA VAL A 78 8.78 13.58 -0.46
C VAL A 78 10.00 12.68 -0.24
N GLN A 79 9.96 11.88 0.82
CA GLN A 79 11.01 10.92 1.18
C GLN A 79 10.53 9.49 0.93
N ALA A 80 11.46 8.61 0.57
CA ALA A 80 11.18 7.19 0.37
C ALA A 80 12.24 6.31 1.03
N TRP A 81 11.79 5.16 1.53
CA TRP A 81 12.63 4.13 2.12
C TRP A 81 12.37 2.80 1.43
N LYS A 82 13.43 2.08 1.08
CA LYS A 82 13.32 0.69 0.58
C LYS A 82 13.23 -0.24 1.78
N THR A 83 12.11 -0.95 1.90
CA THR A 83 11.77 -1.74 3.10
C THR A 83 11.54 -3.21 2.82
N GLY A 84 11.46 -3.61 1.55
CA GLY A 84 11.15 -4.98 1.18
C GLY A 84 11.59 -5.36 -0.23
N PRO A 85 11.43 -6.65 -0.58
CA PRO A 85 11.73 -7.16 -1.91
C PRO A 85 10.65 -6.75 -2.92
N ARG A 86 10.84 -7.20 -4.17
CA ARG A 86 9.73 -7.30 -5.13
C ARG A 86 8.82 -8.46 -4.74
N TRP A 87 7.60 -8.47 -5.27
CA TRP A 87 6.58 -9.42 -4.87
C TRP A 87 5.83 -10.01 -6.06
N THR A 88 5.26 -11.20 -5.88
CA THR A 88 4.12 -11.66 -6.68
C THR A 88 2.81 -11.25 -6.00
N VAL A 89 1.72 -11.12 -6.77
CA VAL A 89 0.37 -10.84 -6.21
C VAL A 89 -0.02 -11.90 -5.17
N ARG A 90 0.30 -13.18 -5.45
CA ARG A 90 0.04 -14.31 -4.55
C ARG A 90 0.75 -14.13 -3.21
N THR A 91 2.05 -13.82 -3.24
CA THR A 91 2.84 -13.69 -2.02
C THR A 91 2.36 -12.51 -1.16
N ILE A 92 1.93 -11.40 -1.78
CA ILE A 92 1.34 -10.27 -1.05
C ILE A 92 0.08 -10.73 -0.30
N MET A 93 -0.82 -11.48 -0.94
CA MET A 93 -2.03 -11.97 -0.26
C MET A 93 -1.71 -12.88 0.92
N ILE A 94 -0.88 -13.91 0.71
CA ILE A 94 -0.58 -14.91 1.74
C ILE A 94 0.08 -14.26 2.96
N CYS A 95 1.06 -13.38 2.76
CA CYS A 95 1.75 -12.72 3.86
C CYS A 95 0.84 -11.80 4.68
N ASN A 96 -0.17 -11.17 4.05
CA ASN A 96 -1.10 -10.29 4.79
C ASN A 96 -2.17 -11.11 5.53
N LEU A 97 -2.62 -12.24 4.97
CA LEU A 97 -3.53 -13.16 5.67
C LEU A 97 -2.87 -13.80 6.90
N ALA A 98 -1.61 -14.23 6.79
CA ALA A 98 -0.87 -14.79 7.92
C ALA A 98 -0.70 -13.79 9.07
N LYS A 99 -0.51 -12.50 8.75
CA LYS A 99 -0.45 -11.43 9.76
C LYS A 99 -1.78 -11.25 10.49
N LEU A 100 -2.90 -11.25 9.77
CA LEU A 100 -4.23 -11.17 10.39
C LEU A 100 -4.49 -12.34 11.33
N SER A 101 -4.16 -13.57 10.92
CA SER A 101 -4.30 -14.75 11.78
C SER A 101 -3.44 -14.67 13.04
N THR A 102 -2.20 -14.18 12.92
CA THR A 102 -1.29 -14.03 14.08
C THR A 102 -1.77 -12.95 15.04
N THR A 103 -2.28 -11.82 14.52
CA THR A 103 -2.87 -10.75 15.34
C THR A 103 -4.12 -11.21 16.07
N LEU A 104 -5.00 -11.96 15.38
CA LEU A 104 -6.21 -12.52 16.00
C LEU A 104 -5.88 -13.54 17.10
N SER A 105 -4.86 -14.40 16.89
CA SER A 105 -4.42 -15.33 17.94
C SER A 105 -3.86 -14.64 19.18
N ARG A 106 -3.29 -13.42 19.04
CA ARG A 106 -2.78 -12.61 20.17
C ARG A 106 -3.86 -11.82 20.88
N LEU A 107 -4.97 -11.52 20.22
CA LEU A 107 -6.12 -10.81 20.82
C LEU A 107 -7.07 -11.76 21.55
N LEU A 108 -7.00 -13.06 21.25
CA LEU A 108 -7.82 -14.12 21.85
C LEU A 108 -7.06 -14.96 22.90
N SER A 109 -5.85 -14.55 23.26
CA SER A 109 -4.99 -15.12 24.31
C SER A 109 -4.81 -14.13 25.44
#